data_AF-A0A1Q4NY84-F1
#
_entry.id   AF-A0A1Q4NY84-F1
#
_cell.length_a   1.000
_cell.length_b   1.000
_cell.length_c   1.000
_cell.angle_alpha   90.00
_cell.angle_beta   90.00
_cell.angle_gamma   90.00
#
_symmetry.space_group_name_H-M   'P 1'
#
loop_
_entity.id
_entity.type
_entity.pdbx_description
1 polymer ?
#
loop_
_entity_poly.entity_id
_entity_poly.type
_entity_poly.pdbx_seq_one_letter_code
_entity_poly.pdbx_strand_id
1 'polypeptide(L)'
;MEIKVMSSSNASVKAEGVLALLGAYKPDEDDTITVLHPSKTFENAGLELVRGDRSWHDKGVTDTPVSLTFSFWEKAPGNMSSMGIGGFSSFNAEQREQAKLSLQSWSDVANITFTETSNAAAANIKFGLFDYSSRGSYAFAYNPDSSPSVAGQTWYNAKNHTFVNNQIHENEYGRQTFTHEIGHALGLQHPGDYNAAPGVSITYGKDATYFEDSRAHSVMSYFSESNTGQDFKGAYSSGPLLNDITAIQHFYGANMNTRTGDTVYGFNSNTDRDFLTATSAQDKIIFTAWDAGGNDTFDFSGFSQNQRINLNEKAFSDVGGLKGNVSIAAGVTIENAIGGSGNDVLVGNAADNVLKGGAGDDVLYGGKGADQLWGGAGKDTFVYFAADESTAAAPDWIRDFVRGEDKIDLTLFNTGSADGIRFVDQFSGKAGEAMLSYDAQNHVSDVAINLGGAFGGSDFLVKVVGQPLDAGDFVLA
;
A
#
# COMPACT_ATOMS: atom_id res chain seq x y z
N MET A 1 16.59 -1.72 15.14
CA MET A 1 17.54 -0.58 15.25
C MET A 1 17.16 0.32 14.08
N GLU A 2 16.65 1.53 14.34
CA GLU A 2 16.27 2.46 13.27
C GLU A 2 17.50 2.78 12.41
N ILE A 3 17.47 2.43 11.13
CA ILE A 3 18.47 2.87 10.16
C ILE A 3 18.18 4.34 9.87
N LYS A 4 18.74 5.22 10.69
CA LYS A 4 18.68 6.66 10.47
C LYS A 4 19.38 6.96 9.15
N VAL A 5 18.66 7.56 8.20
CA VAL A 5 19.18 8.02 6.90
C VAL A 5 20.30 9.04 7.16
N MET A 6 21.54 8.56 7.24
CA MET A 6 22.73 9.39 7.13
C MET A 6 23.42 8.93 5.85
N SER A 7 23.45 9.79 4.82
CA SER A 7 24.28 9.55 3.64
C SER A 7 25.71 9.32 4.12
N SER A 8 26.17 8.07 4.11
CA SER A 8 27.55 7.77 4.39
C SER A 8 28.33 8.09 3.11
N SER A 9 29.52 8.67 3.23
CA SER A 9 30.35 9.04 2.07
C SER A 9 30.79 7.86 1.18
N ASN A 10 30.41 6.63 1.56
CA ASN A 10 30.88 5.39 0.97
C ASN A 10 29.73 4.50 0.46
N ALA A 11 28.47 4.94 0.55
CA ALA A 11 27.33 4.19 0.05
C ALA A 11 27.34 4.13 -1.48
N SER A 12 26.98 2.98 -2.07
CA SER A 12 26.67 2.94 -3.50
C SER A 12 25.34 3.63 -3.79
N VAL A 13 25.15 4.10 -5.02
CA VAL A 13 23.86 4.65 -5.49
C VAL A 13 22.72 3.61 -5.37
N LYS A 14 23.03 2.31 -5.52
CA LYS A 14 22.03 1.24 -5.42
C LYS A 14 21.60 1.04 -3.95
N ALA A 15 22.56 1.05 -3.02
CA ALA A 15 22.30 1.01 -1.59
C ALA A 15 21.53 2.25 -1.09
N GLU A 16 21.88 3.45 -1.57
CA GLU A 16 21.12 4.68 -1.30
C GLU A 16 19.69 4.61 -1.85
N GLY A 17 19.48 3.98 -3.01
CA GLY A 17 18.15 3.76 -3.58
C GLY A 17 17.24 2.90 -2.69
N VAL A 18 17.80 1.85 -2.08
CA VAL A 18 17.09 1.02 -1.09
C VAL A 18 16.72 1.84 0.16
N LEU A 19 17.67 2.58 0.73
CA LEU A 19 17.40 3.43 1.90
C LEU A 19 16.36 4.52 1.60
N ALA A 20 16.42 5.13 0.40
CA ALA A 20 15.44 6.12 -0.04
C ALA A 20 14.03 5.52 -0.17
N LEU A 21 13.90 4.27 -0.63
CA LEU A 21 12.61 3.58 -0.68
C LEU A 21 12.10 3.18 0.72
N LEU A 22 12.99 2.75 1.62
CA LEU A 22 12.63 2.44 3.02
C LEU A 22 12.10 3.68 3.77
N GLY A 23 12.63 4.86 3.45
CA GLY A 23 12.20 6.15 4.01
C GLY A 23 11.11 6.89 3.23
N ALA A 24 10.75 6.42 2.04
CA ALA A 24 9.86 7.14 1.12
C ALA A 24 8.50 7.46 1.75
N TYR A 25 7.98 8.66 1.45
CA TYR A 25 6.67 9.16 1.89
C TYR A 25 6.51 9.34 3.41
N LYS A 26 7.61 9.29 4.17
CA LYS A 26 7.61 9.60 5.60
C LYS A 26 8.17 11.00 5.83
N PRO A 27 7.43 11.92 6.47
CA PRO A 27 7.84 13.30 6.68
C PRO A 27 9.22 13.52 7.29
N ASP A 28 9.67 12.61 8.15
CA ASP A 28 10.96 12.71 8.85
C ASP A 28 12.11 11.94 8.14
N GLU A 29 11.83 11.17 7.09
CA GLU A 29 12.80 10.29 6.41
C GLU A 29 12.94 10.55 4.89
N ASP A 30 11.95 11.19 4.25
CA ASP A 30 11.95 11.53 2.83
C ASP A 30 12.16 13.03 2.64
N ASP A 31 13.34 13.42 2.15
CA ASP A 31 13.70 14.82 1.91
C ASP A 31 13.14 15.37 0.57
N THR A 32 12.50 14.53 -0.23
CA THR A 32 11.95 14.91 -1.54
C THR A 32 10.52 15.43 -1.45
N ILE A 33 9.84 15.21 -0.32
CA ILE A 33 8.47 15.65 -0.07
C ILE A 33 8.41 16.99 0.68
N THR A 34 7.38 17.79 0.41
CA THR A 34 7.16 19.05 1.12
C THR A 34 6.17 18.83 2.27
N VAL A 35 6.63 19.02 3.50
CA VAL A 35 5.81 18.85 4.71
C VAL A 35 5.26 20.21 5.15
N LEU A 36 3.98 20.48 4.88
CA LEU A 36 3.32 21.74 5.26
C LEU A 36 2.64 21.69 6.63
N HIS A 37 2.27 20.50 7.08
CA HIS A 37 1.56 20.26 8.34
C HIS A 37 2.30 19.23 9.18
N PRO A 38 2.11 19.22 10.51
CA PRO A 38 2.65 18.16 11.37
C PRO A 38 2.16 16.79 10.91
N SER A 39 3.08 15.81 10.88
CA SER A 39 2.75 14.41 10.69
C SER A 39 2.14 13.80 11.95
N LYS A 40 1.24 12.83 11.78
CA LYS A 40 0.73 11.99 12.87
C LYS A 40 1.37 10.61 12.79
N THR A 41 1.43 9.92 13.94
CA THR A 41 1.68 8.48 13.90
C THR A 41 0.60 7.79 13.06
N PHE A 42 0.96 6.69 12.39
CA PHE A 42 0.06 5.95 11.51
C PHE A 42 -1.33 5.69 12.14
N GLU A 43 -1.35 5.14 13.36
CA GLU A 43 -2.60 4.86 14.07
C GLU A 43 -3.41 6.14 14.32
N ASN A 44 -2.77 7.22 14.79
CA ASN A 44 -3.47 8.46 15.07
C ASN A 44 -4.01 9.14 13.81
N ALA A 45 -3.32 9.02 12.67
CA ALA A 45 -3.82 9.54 11.39
C ALA A 45 -5.14 8.87 10.99
N GLY A 46 -5.23 7.54 11.10
CA GLY A 46 -6.48 6.80 10.90
C GLY A 46 -7.57 7.18 11.92
N LEU A 47 -7.21 7.32 13.20
CA LEU A 47 -8.17 7.64 14.25
C LEU A 47 -8.80 9.05 14.13
N GLU A 48 -8.22 9.94 13.32
CA GLU A 48 -8.86 11.22 12.98
C GLU A 48 -10.18 11.02 12.22
N LEU A 49 -10.35 9.94 11.47
CA LEU A 49 -11.58 9.71 10.71
C LEU A 49 -12.75 9.27 11.61
N VAL A 50 -12.48 8.78 12.82
CA VAL A 50 -13.51 8.22 13.74
C VAL A 50 -13.89 9.19 14.88
N ARG A 51 -13.50 10.47 14.79
CA ARG A 51 -13.76 11.48 15.83
C ARG A 51 -15.23 11.51 16.28
N GLY A 52 -15.49 11.44 17.58
CA GLY A 52 -16.86 11.53 18.09
C GLY A 52 -17.69 10.25 17.98
N ASP A 53 -17.11 9.17 17.45
CA ASP A 53 -17.58 7.79 17.60
C ASP A 53 -19.02 7.57 17.10
N ARG A 54 -19.16 7.58 15.77
CA ARG A 54 -20.43 7.62 15.05
C ARG A 54 -20.75 6.29 14.36
N SER A 55 -20.39 5.16 14.97
CA SER A 55 -20.60 3.84 14.36
C SER A 55 -22.06 3.37 14.44
N TRP A 56 -22.37 2.23 13.83
CA TRP A 56 -23.67 1.55 13.97
C TRP A 56 -23.85 0.81 15.32
N HIS A 57 -22.90 0.94 16.24
CA HIS A 57 -22.98 0.42 17.61
C HIS A 57 -23.26 1.52 18.63
N ASP A 58 -23.50 1.12 19.88
CA ASP A 58 -23.54 2.06 20.99
C ASP A 58 -22.18 2.77 21.15
N LYS A 59 -22.21 4.01 21.61
CA LYS A 59 -21.00 4.80 21.83
C LYS A 59 -20.02 4.10 22.78
N GLY A 60 -18.76 4.00 22.37
CA GLY A 60 -17.65 3.35 23.05
C GLY A 60 -17.45 1.90 22.61
N VAL A 61 -18.29 1.36 21.72
CA VAL A 61 -18.16 0.01 21.18
C VAL A 61 -17.33 0.04 19.90
N THR A 62 -16.15 -0.57 19.98
CA THR A 62 -15.16 -0.69 18.90
C THR A 62 -14.92 -2.17 18.60
N ASP A 63 -14.21 -2.47 17.52
CA ASP A 63 -13.77 -3.84 17.17
C ASP A 63 -14.92 -4.88 17.20
N THR A 64 -16.12 -4.47 16.77
CA THR A 64 -17.32 -5.32 16.88
C THR A 64 -18.00 -5.50 15.51
N PRO A 65 -18.21 -6.73 15.03
CA PRO A 65 -18.86 -6.98 13.76
C PRO A 65 -20.26 -6.38 13.65
N VAL A 66 -20.68 -6.03 12.43
CA VAL A 66 -22.02 -5.48 12.16
C VAL A 66 -22.65 -6.09 10.91
N SER A 67 -23.96 -6.28 10.93
CA SER A 67 -24.75 -6.70 9.77
C SER A 67 -25.68 -5.56 9.35
N LEU A 68 -25.49 -5.06 8.13
CA LEU A 68 -26.21 -3.91 7.60
C LEU A 68 -26.97 -4.31 6.33
N THR A 69 -28.21 -3.84 6.23
CA THR A 69 -28.98 -3.94 5.00
C THR A 69 -28.79 -2.70 4.14
N PHE A 70 -28.76 -2.87 2.82
CA PHE A 70 -28.73 -1.74 1.90
C PHE A 70 -29.81 -1.84 0.82
N SER A 71 -30.17 -0.69 0.24
CA SER A 71 -31.16 -0.62 -0.83
C SER A 71 -30.97 0.62 -1.71
N PHE A 72 -31.60 0.64 -2.86
CA PHE A 72 -31.64 1.80 -3.74
C PHE A 72 -33.04 2.40 -3.71
N TRP A 73 -33.14 3.73 -3.63
CA TRP A 73 -34.43 4.38 -3.74
C TRP A 73 -35.02 4.16 -5.13
N GLU A 74 -36.23 3.61 -5.20
CA GLU A 74 -36.99 3.47 -6.46
C GLU A 74 -37.96 4.63 -6.69
N LYS A 75 -38.25 5.41 -5.65
CA LYS A 75 -39.11 6.59 -5.67
C LYS A 75 -38.58 7.63 -4.71
N ALA A 76 -38.86 8.90 -5.01
CA ALA A 76 -38.45 10.02 -4.18
C ALA A 76 -38.98 9.86 -2.74
N PRO A 77 -38.11 9.91 -1.71
CA PRO A 77 -38.56 9.93 -0.33
C PRO A 77 -39.18 11.29 0.01
N GLY A 78 -40.19 11.29 0.89
CA GLY A 78 -40.98 12.49 1.20
C GLY A 78 -40.20 13.63 1.88
N ASN A 79 -39.00 13.36 2.41
CA ASN A 79 -38.16 14.31 3.12
C ASN A 79 -37.07 14.97 2.26
N MET A 80 -37.04 14.76 0.93
CA MET A 80 -36.03 15.39 0.04
C MET A 80 -35.97 16.91 0.18
N SER A 81 -37.14 17.58 0.19
CA SER A 81 -37.21 19.03 0.37
C SER A 81 -36.65 19.50 1.72
N SER A 82 -36.83 18.69 2.78
CA SER A 82 -36.28 18.98 4.11
C SER A 82 -34.76 18.83 4.15
N MET A 83 -34.19 17.99 3.29
CA MET A 83 -32.74 17.85 3.07
C MET A 83 -32.19 18.94 2.12
N GLY A 84 -33.06 19.78 1.54
CA GLY A 84 -32.67 20.83 0.61
C GLY A 84 -32.32 20.31 -0.79
N ILE A 85 -32.76 19.11 -1.15
CA ILE A 85 -32.51 18.51 -2.47
C ILE A 85 -33.80 18.26 -3.26
N GLY A 86 -33.68 18.16 -4.59
CA GLY A 86 -34.80 17.90 -5.50
C GLY A 86 -34.37 17.29 -6.83
N GLY A 87 -35.35 16.89 -7.66
CA GLY A 87 -35.11 16.23 -8.94
C GLY A 87 -34.58 14.80 -8.77
N PHE A 88 -35.38 13.96 -8.12
CA PHE A 88 -35.02 12.58 -7.83
C PHE A 88 -34.82 11.73 -9.09
N SER A 89 -33.81 10.88 -9.07
CA SER A 89 -33.70 9.71 -9.96
C SER A 89 -33.22 8.48 -9.17
N SER A 90 -33.66 7.29 -9.57
CA SER A 90 -33.12 6.04 -9.05
C SER A 90 -31.79 5.69 -9.70
N PHE A 91 -30.98 4.87 -9.03
CA PHE A 91 -29.77 4.34 -9.62
C PHE A 91 -30.11 3.38 -10.77
N ASN A 92 -29.40 3.52 -11.90
CA ASN A 92 -29.45 2.56 -13.00
C ASN A 92 -28.66 1.28 -12.64
N ALA A 93 -28.69 0.26 -13.50
CA ALA A 93 -28.04 -1.03 -13.22
C ALA A 93 -26.52 -0.92 -13.00
N GLU A 94 -25.84 -0.09 -13.80
CA GLU A 94 -24.39 0.11 -13.75
C GLU A 94 -23.96 0.83 -12.46
N GLN A 95 -24.67 1.88 -12.08
CA GLN A 95 -24.44 2.59 -10.81
C GLN A 95 -24.69 1.69 -9.61
N ARG A 96 -25.69 0.80 -9.67
CA ARG A 96 -25.93 -0.19 -8.60
C ARG A 96 -24.76 -1.16 -8.48
N GLU A 97 -24.21 -1.61 -9.59
CA GLU A 97 -23.06 -2.50 -9.60
C GLU A 97 -21.83 -1.82 -8.99
N GLN A 98 -21.52 -0.59 -9.43
CA GLN A 98 -20.39 0.17 -8.90
C GLN A 98 -20.54 0.48 -7.41
N ALA A 99 -21.76 0.81 -6.94
CA ALA A 99 -22.04 0.98 -5.51
C ALA A 99 -21.86 -0.32 -4.71
N LYS A 100 -22.23 -1.49 -5.29
CA LYS A 100 -22.01 -2.80 -4.67
C LYS A 100 -20.52 -3.15 -4.58
N LEU A 101 -19.72 -2.84 -5.59
CA LEU A 101 -18.28 -3.03 -5.52
C LEU A 101 -17.63 -2.12 -4.46
N SER A 102 -18.10 -0.88 -4.32
CA SER A 102 -17.67 -0.01 -3.21
C SER A 102 -18.08 -0.56 -1.83
N LEU A 103 -19.31 -1.06 -1.66
CA LEU A 103 -19.71 -1.75 -0.43
C LEU A 103 -18.81 -2.97 -0.16
N GLN A 104 -18.56 -3.78 -1.18
CA GLN A 104 -17.70 -4.97 -1.09
C GLN A 104 -16.29 -4.60 -0.61
N SER A 105 -15.71 -3.52 -1.14
CA SER A 105 -14.38 -3.05 -0.73
C SER A 105 -14.29 -2.66 0.76
N TRP A 106 -15.37 -2.18 1.37
CA TRP A 106 -15.43 -1.92 2.81
C TRP A 106 -15.59 -3.20 3.63
N SER A 107 -16.42 -4.15 3.18
CA SER A 107 -16.58 -5.45 3.86
C SER A 107 -15.36 -6.36 3.71
N ASP A 108 -14.53 -6.15 2.69
CA ASP A 108 -13.26 -6.85 2.56
C ASP A 108 -12.32 -6.54 3.71
N VAL A 109 -12.31 -5.29 4.20
CA VAL A 109 -11.28 -4.84 5.16
C VAL A 109 -11.74 -4.86 6.62
N ALA A 110 -13.05 -4.90 6.89
CA ALA A 110 -13.60 -4.93 8.24
C ALA A 110 -14.81 -5.87 8.36
N ASN A 111 -15.17 -6.29 9.58
CA ASN A 111 -16.25 -7.27 9.83
C ASN A 111 -17.66 -6.67 9.63
N ILE A 112 -17.96 -6.27 8.40
CA ILE A 112 -19.23 -5.70 7.98
C ILE A 112 -19.89 -6.65 6.99
N THR A 113 -21.10 -7.10 7.28
CA THR A 113 -21.90 -7.89 6.34
C THR A 113 -22.96 -7.01 5.69
N PHE A 114 -22.91 -6.87 4.37
CA PHE A 114 -23.94 -6.15 3.61
C PHE A 114 -24.96 -7.10 2.99
N THR A 115 -26.25 -6.80 3.14
CA THR A 115 -27.35 -7.57 2.51
C THR A 115 -28.30 -6.64 1.77
N GLU A 116 -28.47 -6.85 0.46
CA GLU A 116 -29.45 -6.08 -0.31
C GLU A 116 -30.87 -6.43 0.12
N THR A 117 -31.73 -5.42 0.28
CA THR A 117 -33.16 -5.60 0.64
C THR A 117 -34.08 -4.78 -0.26
N SER A 118 -35.26 -5.33 -0.57
CA SER A 118 -36.32 -4.60 -1.27
C SER A 118 -37.06 -3.61 -0.37
N ASN A 119 -36.88 -3.68 0.95
CA ASN A 119 -37.51 -2.75 1.89
C ASN A 119 -36.66 -1.49 2.09
N ALA A 120 -36.70 -0.59 1.10
CA ALA A 120 -35.89 0.63 1.13
C ALA A 120 -36.17 1.55 2.32
N ALA A 121 -37.38 1.49 2.90
CA ALA A 121 -37.70 2.28 4.08
C ALA A 121 -36.91 1.83 5.33
N ALA A 122 -36.67 0.53 5.47
CA ALA A 122 -36.03 -0.08 6.64
C ALA A 122 -34.54 -0.38 6.46
N ALA A 123 -33.99 -0.24 5.24
CA ALA A 123 -32.57 -0.45 5.01
C ALA A 123 -31.69 0.47 5.89
N ASN A 124 -30.50 0.01 6.26
CA ASN A 124 -29.52 0.83 6.98
C ASN A 124 -28.89 1.86 6.03
N ILE A 125 -28.39 1.39 4.89
CA ILE A 125 -27.75 2.22 3.87
C ILE A 125 -28.67 2.38 2.65
N LYS A 126 -28.79 3.60 2.13
CA LYS A 126 -29.71 3.89 1.02
C LYS A 126 -29.07 4.82 0.01
N PHE A 127 -29.16 4.48 -1.26
CA PHE A 127 -28.57 5.24 -2.36
C PHE A 127 -29.66 5.95 -3.18
N GLY A 128 -29.43 7.23 -3.50
CA GLY A 128 -30.33 7.99 -4.38
C GLY A 128 -29.63 9.11 -5.15
N LEU A 129 -30.22 9.51 -6.28
CA LEU A 129 -29.76 10.65 -7.05
C LEU A 129 -30.65 11.88 -6.85
N PHE A 130 -30.05 13.05 -6.95
CA PHE A 130 -30.74 14.33 -7.01
C PHE A 130 -30.19 15.21 -8.14
N ASP A 131 -30.98 16.15 -8.64
CA ASP A 131 -30.56 17.10 -9.69
C ASP A 131 -30.20 18.47 -9.12
N TYR A 132 -30.77 18.83 -7.98
CA TYR A 132 -30.61 20.14 -7.34
C TYR A 132 -30.32 20.00 -5.85
N SER A 133 -29.39 20.81 -5.34
CA SER A 133 -29.13 21.02 -3.91
C SER A 133 -29.07 22.51 -3.61
N SER A 134 -29.80 22.96 -2.59
CA SER A 134 -29.74 24.35 -2.10
C SER A 134 -28.38 24.72 -1.51
N ARG A 135 -27.54 23.73 -1.21
CA ARG A 135 -26.17 23.88 -0.73
C ARG A 135 -25.12 23.68 -1.83
N GLY A 136 -25.51 23.47 -3.08
CA GLY A 136 -24.57 23.20 -4.17
C GLY A 136 -23.78 21.90 -3.98
N SER A 137 -24.32 20.94 -3.23
CA SER A 137 -23.64 19.69 -2.88
C SER A 137 -23.29 18.85 -4.12
N TYR A 138 -22.09 18.27 -4.10
CA TYR A 138 -21.65 17.34 -5.13
C TYR A 138 -22.22 15.92 -4.90
N ALA A 139 -21.98 15.42 -3.70
CA ALA A 139 -22.62 14.29 -3.06
C ALA A 139 -22.65 14.58 -1.56
N PHE A 140 -23.39 13.79 -0.79
CA PHE A 140 -23.33 13.81 0.67
C PHE A 140 -23.97 12.56 1.27
N ALA A 141 -23.62 12.28 2.52
CA ALA A 141 -24.19 11.20 3.30
C ALA A 141 -24.47 11.64 4.74
N TYR A 142 -25.24 10.81 5.44
CA TYR A 142 -25.50 10.97 6.87
C TYR A 142 -24.84 9.85 7.66
N ASN A 143 -24.08 10.22 8.68
CA ASN A 143 -23.50 9.28 9.63
C ASN A 143 -24.59 8.49 10.39
N PRO A 144 -24.25 7.30 10.93
CA PRO A 144 -25.14 6.46 11.74
C PRO A 144 -25.81 7.17 12.94
N ASP A 145 -25.13 8.13 13.57
CA ASP A 145 -25.63 8.90 14.71
C ASP A 145 -26.64 10.02 14.32
N SER A 146 -26.92 10.18 13.03
CA SER A 146 -27.95 11.10 12.54
C SER A 146 -29.36 10.62 12.92
N SER A 147 -30.37 11.47 12.71
CA SER A 147 -31.75 11.06 13.01
C SER A 147 -32.12 9.77 12.24
N PRO A 148 -32.92 8.85 12.83
CA PRO A 148 -33.28 7.59 12.19
C PRO A 148 -33.94 7.73 10.80
N SER A 149 -34.50 8.90 10.50
CA SER A 149 -35.11 9.19 9.20
C SER A 149 -34.10 9.35 8.07
N VAL A 150 -32.83 9.68 8.35
CA VAL A 150 -31.80 9.98 7.35
C VAL A 150 -30.48 9.23 7.56
N ALA A 151 -30.23 8.65 8.73
CA ALA A 151 -29.01 7.87 8.99
C ALA A 151 -28.75 6.84 7.88
N GLY A 152 -27.49 6.80 7.40
CA GLY A 152 -27.04 5.90 6.33
C GLY A 152 -27.53 6.24 4.92
N GLN A 153 -28.29 7.32 4.72
CA GLN A 153 -28.62 7.78 3.37
C GLN A 153 -27.41 8.42 2.69
N THR A 154 -27.16 8.04 1.44
CA THR A 154 -26.14 8.60 0.55
C THR A 154 -26.81 9.17 -0.70
N TRP A 155 -26.41 10.37 -1.09
CA TRP A 155 -27.05 11.16 -2.14
C TRP A 155 -26.03 11.72 -3.10
N TYR A 156 -26.27 11.56 -4.40
CA TYR A 156 -25.32 11.95 -5.44
C TYR A 156 -25.99 12.83 -6.50
N ASN A 157 -25.31 13.91 -6.91
CA ASN A 157 -25.88 14.85 -7.86
C ASN A 157 -25.76 14.32 -9.29
N ALA A 158 -26.88 13.93 -9.91
CA ALA A 158 -26.94 13.39 -11.26
C ALA A 158 -26.59 14.40 -12.36
N LYS A 159 -26.56 15.71 -12.04
CA LYS A 159 -26.20 16.77 -13.00
C LYS A 159 -24.73 17.16 -12.92
N ASN A 160 -23.96 16.62 -11.97
CA ASN A 160 -22.52 16.85 -11.96
C ASN A 160 -21.83 16.09 -13.08
N HIS A 161 -20.75 16.69 -13.58
CA HIS A 161 -20.01 16.20 -14.74
C HIS A 161 -19.60 14.74 -14.63
N THR A 162 -19.22 14.25 -13.45
CA THR A 162 -18.82 12.86 -13.23
C THR A 162 -19.95 11.87 -13.50
N PHE A 163 -21.16 12.11 -12.98
CA PHE A 163 -22.31 11.24 -13.23
C PHE A 163 -22.88 11.42 -14.64
N VAL A 164 -22.81 12.63 -15.20
CA VAL A 164 -23.22 12.90 -16.60
C VAL A 164 -22.29 12.22 -17.60
N ASN A 165 -20.98 12.20 -17.33
CA ASN A 165 -19.95 11.62 -18.19
C ASN A 165 -19.69 10.14 -17.91
N ASN A 166 -20.47 9.51 -17.02
CA ASN A 166 -20.33 8.12 -16.61
C ASN A 166 -18.94 7.74 -16.07
N GLN A 167 -18.31 8.66 -15.33
CA GLN A 167 -17.00 8.47 -14.70
C GLN A 167 -17.12 7.72 -13.36
N ILE A 168 -17.76 6.55 -13.38
CA ILE A 168 -18.17 5.78 -12.19
C ILE A 168 -17.45 4.44 -12.06
N HIS A 169 -16.47 4.16 -12.91
CA HIS A 169 -15.72 2.90 -12.93
C HIS A 169 -14.45 2.98 -12.10
N GLU A 170 -13.74 1.85 -12.04
CA GLU A 170 -12.41 1.73 -11.46
C GLU A 170 -11.51 2.91 -11.85
N ASN A 171 -10.88 3.49 -10.84
CA ASN A 171 -9.98 4.64 -10.89
C ASN A 171 -10.60 5.99 -11.29
N GLU A 172 -11.92 6.05 -11.46
CA GLU A 172 -12.66 7.27 -11.77
C GLU A 172 -13.27 7.91 -10.51
N TYR A 173 -13.47 9.23 -10.57
CA TYR A 173 -13.90 10.01 -9.40
C TYR A 173 -15.28 9.61 -8.87
N GLY A 174 -16.18 9.12 -9.73
CA GLY A 174 -17.52 8.67 -9.33
C GLY A 174 -17.48 7.40 -8.49
N ARG A 175 -16.58 6.45 -8.82
CA ARG A 175 -16.35 5.26 -8.00
C ARG A 175 -15.79 5.61 -6.64
N GLN A 176 -14.79 6.50 -6.58
CA GLN A 176 -14.29 7.04 -5.32
C GLN A 176 -15.39 7.74 -4.51
N THR A 177 -16.28 8.50 -5.18
CA THR A 177 -17.41 9.17 -4.51
C THR A 177 -18.35 8.15 -3.87
N PHE A 178 -18.65 7.00 -4.52
CA PHE A 178 -19.43 5.94 -3.87
C PHE A 178 -18.74 5.43 -2.61
N THR A 179 -17.45 5.08 -2.70
CA THR A 179 -16.66 4.58 -1.57
C THR A 179 -16.60 5.58 -0.42
N HIS A 180 -16.41 6.87 -0.73
CA HIS A 180 -16.38 7.98 0.22
C HIS A 180 -17.71 8.13 0.98
N GLU A 181 -18.83 8.24 0.26
CA GLU A 181 -20.13 8.45 0.91
C GLU A 181 -20.59 7.22 1.71
N ILE A 182 -20.18 6.02 1.29
CA ILE A 182 -20.36 4.80 2.10
C ILE A 182 -19.52 4.88 3.37
N GLY A 183 -18.28 5.38 3.32
CA GLY A 183 -17.45 5.62 4.51
C GLY A 183 -18.16 6.50 5.53
N HIS A 184 -18.79 7.59 5.08
CA HIS A 184 -19.67 8.40 5.94
C HIS A 184 -20.86 7.64 6.51
N ALA A 185 -21.58 6.88 5.68
CA ALA A 185 -22.69 6.04 6.11
C ALA A 185 -22.27 4.92 7.09
N LEU A 186 -20.99 4.60 7.17
CA LEU A 186 -20.38 3.68 8.13
C LEU A 186 -19.81 4.37 9.38
N GLY A 187 -19.78 5.70 9.42
CA GLY A 187 -19.37 6.49 10.58
C GLY A 187 -18.06 7.27 10.43
N LEU A 188 -17.37 7.14 9.29
CA LEU A 188 -16.15 7.91 9.03
C LEU A 188 -16.46 9.38 8.77
N GLN A 189 -15.48 10.23 9.02
CA GLN A 189 -15.50 11.66 8.72
C GLN A 189 -14.32 12.03 7.83
N HIS A 190 -14.35 13.25 7.32
CA HIS A 190 -13.17 13.84 6.73
C HIS A 190 -12.03 13.88 7.75
N PRO A 191 -10.78 13.68 7.30
CA PRO A 191 -9.58 13.82 8.12
C PRO A 191 -9.49 15.11 8.93
N GLY A 192 -10.04 16.23 8.44
CA GLY A 192 -10.10 17.51 9.15
C GLY A 192 -11.51 18.08 9.25
N ASP A 193 -11.67 19.14 10.04
CA ASP A 193 -12.95 19.81 10.26
C ASP A 193 -13.25 20.83 9.15
N TYR A 194 -13.40 20.35 7.93
CA TYR A 194 -13.78 21.14 6.76
C TYR A 194 -14.97 20.51 6.04
N ASN A 195 -15.82 21.36 5.44
CA ASN A 195 -17.00 20.95 4.70
C ASN A 195 -17.20 21.83 3.47
N ALA A 196 -17.41 21.20 2.31
CA ALA A 196 -17.70 21.93 1.08
C ALA A 196 -19.00 22.73 1.23
N ALA A 197 -18.94 24.02 0.91
CA ALA A 197 -20.10 24.91 0.90
C ALA A 197 -19.94 25.98 -0.19
N PRO A 198 -21.05 26.55 -0.71
CA PRO A 198 -20.98 27.57 -1.75
C PRO A 198 -20.18 28.78 -1.30
N GLY A 199 -19.16 29.16 -2.08
CA GLY A 199 -18.29 30.31 -1.80
C GLY A 199 -17.18 30.05 -0.77
N VAL A 200 -17.06 28.84 -0.22
CA VAL A 200 -15.95 28.45 0.66
C VAL A 200 -14.85 27.80 -0.19
N SER A 201 -13.64 28.34 -0.13
CA SER A 201 -12.46 27.75 -0.76
C SER A 201 -11.69 26.96 0.28
N ILE A 202 -11.72 25.63 0.15
CA ILE A 202 -11.02 24.68 1.02
C ILE A 202 -9.73 24.28 0.31
N THR A 203 -8.60 24.44 0.98
CA THR A 203 -7.27 24.18 0.44
C THR A 203 -6.42 23.45 1.47
N TYR A 204 -5.57 22.53 1.01
CA TYR A 204 -4.74 21.73 1.89
C TYR A 204 -3.93 22.59 2.86
N GLY A 205 -3.22 23.61 2.36
CA GLY A 205 -2.39 24.48 3.19
C GLY A 205 -3.11 25.32 4.24
N LYS A 206 -4.43 25.49 4.16
CA LYS A 206 -5.21 26.27 5.15
C LYS A 206 -6.06 25.39 6.05
N ASP A 207 -6.61 24.30 5.51
CA ASP A 207 -7.74 23.61 6.11
C ASP A 207 -7.41 22.17 6.53
N ALA A 208 -6.36 21.55 5.99
CA ALA A 208 -5.85 20.28 6.50
C ALA A 208 -5.22 20.46 7.89
N THR A 209 -5.35 19.46 8.75
CA THR A 209 -4.88 19.52 10.15
C THR A 209 -3.62 18.70 10.40
N TYR A 210 -3.27 17.78 9.49
CA TYR A 210 -2.08 16.94 9.56
C TYR A 210 -1.58 16.57 8.15
N PHE A 211 -0.32 16.13 8.05
CA PHE A 211 0.34 15.87 6.78
C PHE A 211 -0.44 14.88 5.92
N GLU A 212 -0.81 13.73 6.49
CA GLU A 212 -1.42 12.60 5.80
C GLU A 212 -2.90 12.83 5.41
N ASP A 213 -3.46 14.03 5.58
CA ASP A 213 -4.76 14.41 5.05
C ASP A 213 -4.68 14.64 3.52
N SER A 214 -4.60 13.55 2.79
CA SER A 214 -4.65 13.55 1.33
C SER A 214 -5.29 12.28 0.80
N ARG A 215 -5.69 12.32 -0.48
CA ARG A 215 -6.19 11.17 -1.22
C ARG A 215 -5.13 10.10 -1.50
N ALA A 216 -3.89 10.27 -1.03
CA ALA A 216 -2.91 9.18 -0.96
C ALA A 216 -3.16 8.25 0.24
N HIS A 217 -3.72 8.77 1.32
CA HIS A 217 -3.89 8.03 2.58
C HIS A 217 -5.34 7.73 2.92
N SER A 218 -6.28 8.54 2.43
CA SER A 218 -7.71 8.38 2.72
C SER A 218 -8.61 8.84 1.57
N VAL A 219 -9.56 8.00 1.16
CA VAL A 219 -10.64 8.40 0.24
C VAL A 219 -11.59 9.41 0.88
N MET A 220 -11.56 9.58 2.21
CA MET A 220 -12.30 10.60 2.95
C MET A 220 -11.68 11.99 2.81
N SER A 221 -10.47 12.13 2.28
CA SER A 221 -9.82 13.43 2.07
C SER A 221 -10.33 14.17 0.83
N TYR A 222 -10.35 15.50 0.91
CA TYR A 222 -10.61 16.37 -0.24
C TYR A 222 -9.34 16.77 -1.00
N PHE A 223 -8.17 16.53 -0.43
CA PHE A 223 -6.91 17.06 -0.94
C PHE A 223 -6.22 16.06 -1.85
N SER A 224 -5.61 16.57 -2.93
CA SER A 224 -4.85 15.73 -3.86
C SER A 224 -3.70 15.01 -3.14
N GLU A 225 -3.45 13.79 -3.57
CA GLU A 225 -2.30 12.95 -3.23
C GLU A 225 -0.96 13.70 -3.41
N SER A 226 -0.90 14.66 -4.33
CA SER A 226 0.33 15.43 -4.58
C SER A 226 0.76 16.32 -3.41
N ASN A 227 -0.13 16.61 -2.47
CA ASN A 227 0.22 17.38 -1.26
C ASN A 227 1.17 16.60 -0.34
N THR A 228 1.22 15.27 -0.47
CA THR A 228 2.03 14.35 0.35
C THR A 228 3.11 13.62 -0.46
N GLY A 229 3.34 14.04 -1.72
CA GLY A 229 4.43 13.55 -2.58
C GLY A 229 4.04 12.47 -3.60
N GLN A 230 2.82 11.94 -3.53
CA GLN A 230 2.29 10.94 -4.47
C GLN A 230 1.81 11.58 -5.77
N ASP A 231 1.59 10.75 -6.80
CA ASP A 231 1.07 11.20 -8.10
C ASP A 231 0.32 10.05 -8.78
N PHE A 232 -1.00 10.16 -8.84
CA PHE A 232 -1.88 9.15 -9.43
C PHE A 232 -2.21 9.45 -10.90
N LYS A 233 -1.55 10.44 -11.50
CA LYS A 233 -1.77 10.86 -12.89
C LYS A 233 -3.25 11.14 -13.18
N GLY A 234 -3.97 11.73 -12.23
CA GLY A 234 -5.39 12.08 -12.33
C GLY A 234 -6.38 10.93 -12.14
N ALA A 235 -5.93 9.74 -11.73
CA ALA A 235 -6.78 8.66 -11.27
C ALA A 235 -7.10 8.78 -9.77
N TYR A 236 -8.10 8.01 -9.30
CA TYR A 236 -8.64 8.09 -7.95
C TYR A 236 -8.80 6.70 -7.34
N SER A 237 -8.35 6.47 -6.10
CA SER A 237 -8.56 5.16 -5.44
C SER A 237 -10.04 4.78 -5.40
N SER A 238 -10.34 3.54 -5.81
CA SER A 238 -11.69 2.97 -5.81
C SER A 238 -12.05 2.24 -4.51
N GLY A 239 -11.04 1.75 -3.79
CA GLY A 239 -11.18 1.09 -2.49
C GLY A 239 -10.65 1.93 -1.32
N PRO A 240 -10.89 1.50 -0.07
CA PRO A 240 -10.34 2.13 1.12
C PRO A 240 -8.79 2.15 1.08
N LEU A 241 -8.20 3.27 1.52
CA LEU A 241 -6.76 3.45 1.65
C LEU A 241 -6.28 3.23 3.09
N LEU A 242 -4.98 3.33 3.34
CA LEU A 242 -4.33 3.05 4.64
C LEU A 242 -5.07 3.59 5.87
N ASN A 243 -5.40 4.88 5.89
CA ASN A 243 -6.05 5.50 7.04
C ASN A 243 -7.53 5.11 7.12
N ASP A 244 -8.17 4.85 5.97
CA ASP A 244 -9.55 4.37 5.91
C ASP A 244 -9.68 2.97 6.51
N ILE A 245 -8.76 2.05 6.15
CA ILE A 245 -8.71 0.68 6.68
C ILE A 245 -8.50 0.71 8.19
N THR A 246 -7.52 1.47 8.66
CA THR A 246 -7.25 1.64 10.11
C THR A 246 -8.50 2.16 10.84
N ALA A 247 -9.16 3.17 10.28
CA ALA A 247 -10.35 3.78 10.87
C ALA A 247 -11.56 2.84 10.91
N ILE A 248 -11.83 2.13 9.83
CA ILE A 248 -13.02 1.27 9.76
C ILE A 248 -12.85 -0.01 10.60
N GLN A 249 -11.62 -0.53 10.68
CA GLN A 249 -11.28 -1.64 11.57
C GLN A 249 -11.36 -1.23 13.04
N HIS A 250 -11.07 0.03 13.39
CA HIS A 250 -11.32 0.51 14.75
C HIS A 250 -12.80 0.36 15.14
N PHE A 251 -13.74 0.67 14.26
CA PHE A 251 -15.17 0.49 14.58
C PHE A 251 -15.61 -0.97 14.56
N TYR A 252 -15.31 -1.70 13.48
CA TYR A 252 -15.96 -2.98 13.20
C TYR A 252 -15.04 -4.20 13.28
N GLY A 253 -13.76 -3.98 13.57
CA GLY A 253 -12.74 -5.01 13.64
C GLY A 253 -12.21 -5.44 12.28
N ALA A 254 -10.96 -5.89 12.26
CA ALA A 254 -10.29 -6.42 11.08
C ALA A 254 -10.98 -7.68 10.54
N ASN A 255 -11.21 -7.76 9.23
CA ASN A 255 -11.78 -8.95 8.60
C ASN A 255 -10.69 -9.99 8.31
N MET A 256 -10.52 -10.92 9.25
CA MET A 256 -9.53 -11.99 9.16
C MET A 256 -9.96 -13.18 8.28
N ASN A 257 -11.06 -13.07 7.53
CA ASN A 257 -11.50 -14.08 6.56
C ASN A 257 -11.24 -13.66 5.10
N THR A 258 -10.74 -12.45 4.88
CA THR A 258 -10.51 -11.93 3.55
C THR A 258 -9.19 -12.43 3.01
N ARG A 259 -9.22 -13.08 1.85
CA ARG A 259 -8.03 -13.47 1.07
C ARG A 259 -7.03 -14.36 1.81
N THR A 260 -7.49 -15.23 2.73
CA THR A 260 -6.65 -16.09 3.59
C THR A 260 -5.82 -17.19 2.88
N GLY A 261 -5.70 -17.16 1.55
CA GLY A 261 -4.89 -18.10 0.78
C GLY A 261 -3.98 -17.31 -0.16
N ASP A 262 -3.11 -18.00 -0.89
CA ASP A 262 -2.09 -17.37 -1.73
C ASP A 262 -2.71 -16.42 -2.77
N THR A 263 -2.57 -15.12 -2.53
CA THR A 263 -3.21 -14.06 -3.29
C THR A 263 -2.20 -13.34 -4.19
N VAL A 264 -2.56 -13.16 -5.46
CA VAL A 264 -1.79 -12.36 -6.41
C VAL A 264 -2.50 -11.02 -6.62
N TYR A 265 -1.79 -9.92 -6.42
CA TYR A 265 -2.23 -8.54 -6.67
C TYR A 265 -1.52 -7.99 -7.91
N GLY A 266 -2.19 -7.12 -8.67
CA GLY A 266 -1.65 -6.59 -9.92
C GLY A 266 -1.95 -7.48 -11.12
N PHE A 267 -0.94 -7.80 -11.93
CA PHE A 267 -1.08 -8.73 -13.05
C PHE A 267 -1.39 -10.13 -12.55
N ASN A 268 -2.08 -10.92 -13.36
CA ASN A 268 -2.44 -12.31 -13.03
C ASN A 268 -3.22 -12.44 -11.71
N SER A 269 -3.93 -11.37 -11.30
CA SER A 269 -4.61 -11.34 -10.01
C SER A 269 -5.71 -12.40 -9.90
N ASN A 270 -5.82 -12.96 -8.70
CA ASN A 270 -6.91 -13.85 -8.29
C ASN A 270 -7.81 -13.23 -7.20
N THR A 271 -7.75 -11.90 -7.03
CA THR A 271 -8.47 -11.18 -5.97
C THR A 271 -9.97 -11.05 -6.22
N ASP A 272 -10.41 -11.23 -7.48
CA ASP A 272 -11.75 -10.87 -7.95
C ASP A 272 -12.14 -9.43 -7.56
N ARG A 273 -11.17 -8.49 -7.59
CA ARG A 273 -11.40 -7.06 -7.38
C ARG A 273 -10.78 -6.28 -8.52
N ASP A 274 -11.57 -5.40 -9.12
CA ASP A 274 -11.12 -4.53 -10.21
C ASP A 274 -9.93 -3.66 -9.79
N PHE A 275 -10.05 -2.95 -8.67
CA PHE A 275 -9.02 -2.03 -8.18
C PHE A 275 -7.72 -2.69 -7.68
N LEU A 276 -7.68 -4.02 -7.59
CA LEU A 276 -6.49 -4.80 -7.22
C LEU A 276 -5.86 -5.52 -8.42
N THR A 277 -6.43 -5.36 -9.62
CA THR A 277 -6.07 -6.12 -10.82
C THR A 277 -5.50 -5.21 -11.90
N ALA A 278 -4.33 -5.57 -12.45
CA ALA A 278 -3.82 -5.01 -13.70
C ALA A 278 -4.02 -6.02 -14.83
N THR A 279 -4.53 -5.55 -15.96
CA THR A 279 -4.77 -6.35 -17.18
C THR A 279 -3.95 -5.88 -18.37
N SER A 280 -3.41 -4.67 -18.29
CA SER A 280 -2.58 -4.06 -19.33
C SER A 280 -1.47 -3.18 -18.74
N ALA A 281 -0.39 -3.01 -19.50
CA ALA A 281 0.75 -2.14 -19.16
C ALA A 281 0.40 -0.63 -19.06
N GLN A 282 -0.83 -0.24 -19.41
CA GLN A 282 -1.32 1.14 -19.31
C GLN A 282 -2.26 1.35 -18.11
N ASP A 283 -2.60 0.29 -17.38
CA ASP A 283 -3.52 0.37 -16.25
C ASP A 283 -2.89 1.18 -15.12
N LYS A 284 -3.72 1.97 -14.43
CA LYS A 284 -3.29 2.79 -13.30
C LYS A 284 -3.78 2.17 -12.00
N ILE A 285 -3.05 1.22 -11.45
CA ILE A 285 -3.47 0.56 -10.21
C ILE A 285 -3.26 1.47 -9.00
N ILE A 286 -4.29 1.62 -8.16
CA ILE A 286 -4.23 2.41 -6.92
C ILE A 286 -4.96 1.63 -5.84
N PHE A 287 -4.21 1.16 -4.83
CA PHE A 287 -4.81 0.39 -3.73
C PHE A 287 -3.95 0.37 -2.46
N THR A 288 -4.62 0.03 -1.36
CA THR A 288 -3.98 -0.49 -0.16
C THR A 288 -4.36 -1.97 0.00
N ALA A 289 -3.37 -2.86 0.10
CA ALA A 289 -3.60 -4.28 0.27
C ALA A 289 -4.06 -4.57 1.71
N TRP A 290 -5.23 -5.18 1.84
CA TRP A 290 -5.65 -5.87 3.06
C TRP A 290 -5.63 -7.37 2.78
N ASP A 291 -4.81 -8.11 3.51
CA ASP A 291 -4.74 -9.57 3.40
C ASP A 291 -4.70 -10.19 4.80
N ALA A 292 -5.42 -11.27 5.01
CA ALA A 292 -5.51 -11.96 6.30
C ALA A 292 -4.57 -13.17 6.40
N GLY A 293 -3.85 -13.50 5.32
CA GLY A 293 -2.76 -14.47 5.33
C GLY A 293 -2.74 -15.34 4.08
N GLY A 294 -1.69 -16.14 3.95
CA GLY A 294 -1.39 -16.85 2.71
C GLY A 294 0.09 -16.68 2.41
N ASN A 295 0.50 -17.03 1.20
CA ASN A 295 1.76 -16.60 0.63
C ASN A 295 1.48 -15.74 -0.62
N ASP A 296 1.54 -14.44 -0.44
CA ASP A 296 0.96 -13.45 -1.33
C ASP A 296 2.01 -12.82 -2.24
N THR A 297 1.58 -12.33 -3.40
CA THR A 297 2.48 -11.77 -4.43
C THR A 297 1.96 -10.46 -4.97
N PHE A 298 2.80 -9.44 -4.94
CA PHE A 298 2.66 -8.27 -5.80
C PHE A 298 3.28 -8.57 -7.16
N ASP A 299 2.45 -8.83 -8.17
CA ASP A 299 2.88 -9.09 -9.54
C ASP A 299 2.70 -7.83 -10.39
N PHE A 300 3.80 -7.14 -10.65
CA PHE A 300 3.85 -5.94 -11.47
C PHE A 300 4.61 -6.16 -12.79
N SER A 301 4.67 -7.41 -13.23
CA SER A 301 5.47 -7.87 -14.38
C SER A 301 5.11 -7.26 -15.72
N GLY A 302 3.86 -6.82 -15.90
CA GLY A 302 3.41 -6.22 -17.14
C GLY A 302 3.79 -4.75 -17.33
N PHE A 303 4.41 -4.09 -16.35
CA PHE A 303 4.86 -2.70 -16.48
C PHE A 303 6.30 -2.60 -17.03
N SER A 304 6.58 -1.48 -17.71
CA SER A 304 7.90 -1.22 -18.32
C SER A 304 8.61 0.01 -17.73
N GLN A 305 7.91 0.77 -16.89
CA GLN A 305 8.45 1.90 -16.15
C GLN A 305 9.31 1.36 -15.01
N ASN A 306 10.35 2.10 -14.61
CA ASN A 306 11.08 1.79 -13.39
C ASN A 306 10.15 1.89 -12.18
N GLN A 307 10.17 0.87 -11.34
CA GLN A 307 9.29 0.71 -10.19
C GLN A 307 10.08 0.75 -8.89
N ARG A 308 9.40 1.11 -7.80
CA ARG A 308 9.94 1.00 -6.44
C ARG A 308 8.93 0.24 -5.60
N ILE A 309 9.21 -1.02 -5.29
CA ILE A 309 8.28 -1.94 -4.64
C ILE A 309 8.78 -2.23 -3.22
N ASN A 310 7.96 -1.93 -2.22
CA ASN A 310 8.28 -2.11 -0.81
C ASN A 310 7.22 -3.01 -0.14
N LEU A 311 7.64 -4.19 0.33
CA LEU A 311 6.78 -5.20 0.95
C LEU A 311 6.57 -5.01 2.46
N ASN A 312 7.09 -3.94 3.05
CA ASN A 312 6.87 -3.64 4.46
C ASN A 312 5.45 -3.10 4.69
N GLU A 313 4.82 -3.51 5.79
CA GLU A 313 3.54 -2.93 6.21
C GLU A 313 3.60 -1.40 6.32
N LYS A 314 2.50 -0.73 5.95
CA LYS A 314 2.33 0.73 5.91
C LYS A 314 3.25 1.46 4.92
N ALA A 315 4.10 0.75 4.18
CA ALA A 315 4.93 1.35 3.16
C ALA A 315 4.11 1.67 1.89
N PHE A 316 4.64 2.60 1.10
CA PHE A 316 4.15 2.94 -0.22
C PHE A 316 5.13 2.45 -1.29
N SER A 317 4.60 2.14 -2.46
CA SER A 317 5.33 1.72 -3.66
C SER A 317 4.96 2.60 -4.86
N ASP A 318 5.93 2.78 -5.76
CA ASP A 318 5.78 3.44 -7.05
C ASP A 318 5.63 2.36 -8.13
N VAL A 319 4.44 2.24 -8.71
CA VAL A 319 4.11 1.11 -9.58
C VAL A 319 3.45 1.63 -10.86
N GLY A 320 3.85 1.08 -12.01
CA GLY A 320 3.24 1.43 -13.31
C GLY A 320 3.41 2.90 -13.73
N GLY A 321 4.45 3.58 -13.26
CA GLY A 321 4.72 4.99 -13.57
C GLY A 321 3.90 6.02 -12.78
N LEU A 322 3.16 5.56 -11.76
CA LEU A 322 2.59 6.40 -10.70
C LEU A 322 3.58 6.52 -9.53
N LYS A 323 3.23 7.33 -8.52
CA LYS A 323 4.02 7.50 -7.29
C LYS A 323 3.16 7.25 -6.05
N GLY A 324 3.65 6.42 -5.14
CA GLY A 324 2.99 6.02 -3.88
C GLY A 324 1.55 5.57 -4.06
N ASN A 325 1.27 4.85 -5.14
CA ASN A 325 -0.08 4.42 -5.53
C ASN A 325 -0.45 3.04 -4.99
N VAL A 326 0.54 2.23 -4.61
CA VAL A 326 0.33 0.93 -3.97
C VAL A 326 0.84 1.02 -2.55
N SER A 327 0.10 0.45 -1.59
CA SER A 327 0.49 0.39 -0.18
C SER A 327 0.00 -0.91 0.48
N ILE A 328 0.55 -1.22 1.65
CA ILE A 328 0.19 -2.42 2.43
C ILE A 328 -0.40 -1.98 3.77
N ALA A 329 -1.59 -2.46 4.15
CA ALA A 329 -2.22 -2.10 5.41
C ALA A 329 -1.39 -2.55 6.63
N ALA A 330 -1.61 -1.91 7.78
CA ALA A 330 -0.96 -2.35 9.03
C ALA A 330 -1.40 -3.77 9.41
N GLY A 331 -0.45 -4.59 9.85
CA GLY A 331 -0.68 -5.98 10.22
C GLY A 331 -0.72 -6.98 9.05
N VAL A 332 -0.56 -6.51 7.81
CA VAL A 332 -0.53 -7.36 6.60
C VAL A 332 0.91 -7.72 6.26
N THR A 333 1.14 -8.99 5.95
CA THR A 333 2.40 -9.48 5.37
C THR A 333 2.14 -9.82 3.91
N ILE A 334 3.00 -9.33 3.01
CA ILE A 334 3.03 -9.75 1.60
C ILE A 334 4.42 -10.34 1.36
N GLU A 335 4.50 -11.59 0.94
CA GLU A 335 5.75 -12.33 0.91
C GLU A 335 6.56 -12.09 -0.36
N ASN A 336 5.91 -11.82 -1.49
CA ASN A 336 6.58 -11.91 -2.80
C ASN A 336 6.35 -10.66 -3.66
N ALA A 337 7.35 -10.33 -4.48
CA ALA A 337 7.26 -9.27 -5.48
C ALA A 337 7.87 -9.70 -6.80
N ILE A 338 7.20 -9.32 -7.90
CA ILE A 338 7.68 -9.48 -9.26
C ILE A 338 7.70 -8.09 -9.90
N GLY A 339 8.90 -7.61 -10.20
CA GLY A 339 9.13 -6.39 -10.98
C GLY A 339 8.80 -6.58 -12.46
N GLY A 340 9.02 -5.53 -13.23
CA GLY A 340 8.64 -5.41 -14.63
C GLY A 340 9.80 -5.60 -15.59
N SER A 341 9.77 -4.82 -16.69
CA SER A 341 10.88 -4.72 -17.63
C SER A 341 11.69 -3.43 -17.48
N GLY A 342 11.43 -2.66 -16.42
CA GLY A 342 12.14 -1.42 -16.08
C GLY A 342 13.29 -1.71 -15.13
N ASN A 343 14.08 -0.68 -14.78
CA ASN A 343 15.11 -0.84 -13.75
C ASN A 343 14.48 -0.61 -12.38
N ASP A 344 14.14 -1.69 -11.69
CA ASP A 344 13.28 -1.67 -10.51
C ASP A 344 14.09 -1.73 -9.21
N VAL A 345 13.50 -1.23 -8.12
CA VAL A 345 14.01 -1.38 -6.76
C VAL A 345 12.99 -2.19 -5.96
N LEU A 346 13.37 -3.39 -5.54
CA LEU A 346 12.54 -4.31 -4.76
C LEU A 346 13.10 -4.43 -3.35
N VAL A 347 12.25 -4.13 -2.37
CA VAL A 347 12.53 -4.21 -0.94
C VAL A 347 11.56 -5.20 -0.31
N GLY A 348 12.10 -6.30 0.20
CA GLY A 348 11.38 -7.27 1.01
C GLY A 348 11.10 -6.77 2.43
N ASN A 349 10.71 -7.69 3.30
CA ASN A 349 10.34 -7.41 4.68
C ASN A 349 11.11 -8.31 5.66
N ALA A 350 10.45 -8.81 6.71
CA ALA A 350 11.09 -9.66 7.72
C ALA A 350 10.69 -11.13 7.62
N ALA A 351 9.84 -11.48 6.67
CA ALA A 351 9.47 -12.85 6.32
C ALA A 351 10.35 -13.34 5.16
N ASP A 352 10.34 -14.65 4.93
CA ASP A 352 11.03 -15.23 3.77
C ASP A 352 10.37 -14.74 2.47
N ASN A 353 11.09 -13.96 1.66
CA ASN A 353 10.55 -13.35 0.46
C ASN A 353 11.00 -14.05 -0.83
N VAL A 354 10.14 -14.06 -1.86
CA VAL A 354 10.53 -14.30 -3.26
C VAL A 354 10.51 -12.97 -4.01
N LEU A 355 11.70 -12.46 -4.34
CA LEU A 355 11.86 -11.23 -5.11
C LEU A 355 12.40 -11.54 -6.50
N LYS A 356 11.69 -11.09 -7.53
CA LYS A 356 12.10 -11.25 -8.93
C LYS A 356 12.16 -9.88 -9.60
N GLY A 357 13.35 -9.44 -10.00
CA GLY A 357 13.57 -8.16 -10.68
C GLY A 357 12.85 -8.12 -12.02
N GLY A 358 13.17 -9.10 -12.88
CA GLY A 358 12.53 -9.26 -14.18
C GLY A 358 13.52 -8.99 -15.30
N ALA A 359 13.26 -7.98 -16.11
CA ALA A 359 14.25 -7.48 -17.06
C ALA A 359 14.59 -6.04 -16.69
N GLY A 360 15.83 -5.62 -16.88
CA GLY A 360 16.30 -4.31 -16.43
C GLY A 360 17.50 -4.45 -15.50
N ASP A 361 18.09 -3.33 -15.11
CA ASP A 361 19.19 -3.31 -14.14
C ASP A 361 18.63 -3.12 -12.72
N ASP A 362 18.17 -4.21 -12.10
CA ASP A 362 17.36 -4.19 -10.89
C ASP A 362 18.18 -4.10 -9.60
N VAL A 363 17.53 -3.68 -8.52
CA VAL A 363 18.10 -3.65 -7.17
C VAL A 363 17.19 -4.44 -6.24
N LEU A 364 17.73 -5.51 -5.66
CA LEU A 364 16.99 -6.39 -4.77
C LEU A 364 17.60 -6.31 -3.36
N TYR A 365 16.75 -6.04 -2.39
CA TYR A 365 17.06 -6.08 -0.96
C TYR A 365 16.05 -7.00 -0.28
N GLY A 366 16.49 -8.19 0.13
CA GLY A 366 15.63 -9.20 0.78
C GLY A 366 15.07 -8.71 2.11
N GLY A 367 15.91 -8.06 2.91
CA GLY A 367 15.55 -7.71 4.28
C GLY A 367 15.96 -8.82 5.22
N LYS A 368 15.10 -9.23 6.15
CA LYS A 368 15.37 -10.37 7.02
C LYS A 368 14.55 -11.56 6.54
N GLY A 369 15.08 -12.74 6.74
CA GLY A 369 14.41 -13.98 6.33
C GLY A 369 15.43 -14.90 5.70
N ALA A 370 14.96 -16.00 5.12
CA ALA A 370 15.73 -16.83 4.20
C ALA A 370 15.25 -16.56 2.78
N ASP A 371 15.73 -15.46 2.20
CA ASP A 371 15.12 -14.92 0.98
C ASP A 371 15.55 -15.66 -0.28
N GLN A 372 14.71 -15.55 -1.30
CA GLN A 372 14.89 -16.14 -2.62
C GLN A 372 14.90 -15.01 -3.64
N LEU A 373 16.07 -14.75 -4.22
CA LEU A 373 16.32 -13.55 -5.02
C LEU A 373 16.67 -13.95 -6.45
N TRP A 374 15.92 -13.43 -7.42
CA TRP A 374 16.17 -13.56 -8.85
C TRP A 374 16.36 -12.17 -9.43
N GLY A 375 17.55 -11.88 -9.97
CA GLY A 375 17.78 -10.64 -10.71
C GLY A 375 16.99 -10.66 -12.00
N GLY A 376 17.16 -11.75 -12.77
CA GLY A 376 16.57 -11.92 -14.07
C GLY A 376 17.54 -11.50 -15.18
N ALA A 377 17.07 -10.67 -16.11
CA ALA A 377 17.87 -10.25 -17.26
C ALA A 377 18.33 -8.80 -17.11
N GLY A 378 19.64 -8.59 -17.01
CA GLY A 378 20.24 -7.26 -16.92
C GLY A 378 21.43 -7.29 -15.98
N LYS A 379 21.81 -6.14 -15.44
CA LYS A 379 22.88 -6.04 -14.43
C LYS A 379 22.29 -5.75 -13.07
N ASP A 380 22.06 -6.82 -12.33
CA ASP A 380 21.29 -6.76 -11.10
C ASP A 380 22.20 -6.57 -9.89
N THR A 381 21.67 -5.95 -8.85
CA THR A 381 22.39 -5.68 -7.61
C THR A 381 21.63 -6.22 -6.41
N PHE A 382 22.25 -7.14 -5.68
CA PHE A 382 21.73 -7.72 -4.45
C PHE A 382 22.38 -7.03 -3.25
N VAL A 383 21.59 -6.30 -2.46
CA VAL A 383 22.09 -5.40 -1.42
C VAL A 383 21.95 -6.03 -0.04
N TYR A 384 22.99 -5.89 0.81
CA TYR A 384 22.93 -6.27 2.22
C TYR A 384 23.57 -5.17 3.10
N PHE A 385 22.93 -4.86 4.22
CA PHE A 385 23.35 -3.90 5.23
C PHE A 385 23.78 -4.54 6.55
N ALA A 386 23.32 -5.76 6.86
CA ALA A 386 23.60 -6.40 8.14
C ALA A 386 23.61 -7.92 8.05
N ALA A 387 24.23 -8.56 9.06
CA ALA A 387 24.36 -10.00 9.07
C ALA A 387 23.05 -10.74 9.36
N ASP A 388 22.14 -10.13 10.13
CA ASP A 388 20.84 -10.72 10.47
C ASP A 388 19.82 -10.66 9.32
N GLU A 389 20.24 -10.12 8.18
CA GLU A 389 19.51 -10.19 6.91
C GLU A 389 19.73 -11.53 6.21
N SER A 390 20.90 -12.17 6.40
CA SER A 390 21.18 -13.47 5.80
C SER A 390 22.09 -14.32 6.68
N THR A 391 21.51 -14.96 7.68
CA THR A 391 22.29 -15.72 8.68
C THR A 391 22.74 -17.07 8.13
N ALA A 392 23.87 -17.60 8.59
CA ALA A 392 24.33 -18.93 8.19
C ALA A 392 23.37 -20.06 8.59
N ALA A 393 22.50 -19.83 9.57
CA ALA A 393 21.42 -20.76 9.93
C ALA A 393 20.21 -20.71 8.97
N ALA A 394 20.00 -19.57 8.31
CA ALA A 394 18.89 -19.29 7.40
C ALA A 394 19.39 -18.36 6.27
N PRO A 395 20.20 -18.89 5.34
CA PRO A 395 20.86 -18.06 4.33
C PRO A 395 19.93 -17.77 3.16
N ASP A 396 20.15 -16.63 2.53
CA ASP A 396 19.48 -16.22 1.30
C ASP A 396 20.07 -16.99 0.14
N TRP A 397 19.26 -17.09 -0.90
CA TRP A 397 19.63 -17.69 -2.16
C TRP A 397 19.46 -16.69 -3.28
N ILE A 398 20.58 -16.29 -3.88
CA ILE A 398 20.60 -15.65 -5.18
C ILE A 398 20.57 -16.75 -6.24
N ARG A 399 19.50 -16.78 -7.04
CA ARG A 399 19.10 -17.96 -7.80
C ARG A 399 19.60 -17.99 -9.25
N ASP A 400 20.03 -16.87 -9.80
CA ASP A 400 20.36 -16.72 -11.22
C ASP A 400 21.56 -15.80 -11.51
N PHE A 401 22.47 -15.62 -10.53
CA PHE A 401 23.59 -14.69 -10.63
C PHE A 401 24.50 -14.92 -11.86
N VAL A 402 24.71 -13.86 -12.63
CA VAL A 402 25.58 -13.80 -13.81
C VAL A 402 26.87 -13.06 -13.46
N ARG A 403 27.95 -13.83 -13.28
CA ARG A 403 29.29 -13.29 -13.00
C ARG A 403 29.74 -12.26 -14.04
N GLY A 404 30.27 -11.13 -13.55
CA GLY A 404 30.72 -10.02 -14.37
C GLY A 404 29.62 -9.06 -14.83
N GLU A 405 28.34 -9.42 -14.65
CA GLU A 405 27.18 -8.55 -14.89
C GLU A 405 26.58 -8.10 -13.56
N ASP A 406 26.16 -9.07 -12.75
CA ASP A 406 25.53 -8.84 -11.45
C ASP A 406 26.54 -8.45 -10.36
N LYS A 407 26.00 -7.90 -9.28
CA LYS A 407 26.76 -7.45 -8.11
C LYS A 407 26.10 -7.83 -6.79
N ILE A 408 26.93 -8.19 -5.82
CA ILE A 408 26.55 -8.20 -4.40
C ILE A 408 27.09 -6.92 -3.76
N ASP A 409 26.20 -6.08 -3.28
CA ASP A 409 26.53 -4.78 -2.69
C ASP A 409 26.59 -4.86 -1.17
N LEU A 410 27.78 -4.62 -0.65
CA LEU A 410 28.09 -4.63 0.77
C LEU A 410 28.68 -3.28 1.22
N THR A 411 28.45 -2.21 0.45
CA THR A 411 28.99 -0.86 0.75
C THR A 411 28.52 -0.31 2.09
N LEU A 412 27.32 -0.69 2.53
CA LEU A 412 26.75 -0.32 3.83
C LEU A 412 26.73 -1.48 4.83
N PHE A 413 27.35 -2.61 4.50
CA PHE A 413 27.34 -3.79 5.35
C PHE A 413 28.08 -3.53 6.66
N ASN A 414 27.38 -3.61 7.78
CA ASN A 414 27.95 -3.42 9.10
C ASN A 414 28.60 -4.71 9.62
N THR A 415 29.93 -4.81 9.45
CA THR A 415 30.71 -5.95 9.96
C THR A 415 30.95 -5.91 11.47
N GLY A 416 30.62 -4.81 12.16
CA GLY A 416 31.03 -4.55 13.54
C GLY A 416 32.54 -4.26 13.70
N SER A 417 33.28 -4.16 12.59
CA SER A 417 34.72 -3.88 12.54
C SER A 417 35.01 -2.53 11.88
N ALA A 418 36.03 -1.82 12.38
CA ALA A 418 36.51 -0.60 11.74
C ALA A 418 37.25 -0.87 10.41
N ASP A 419 37.72 -2.10 10.20
CA ASP A 419 38.52 -2.49 9.03
C ASP A 419 37.65 -2.88 7.81
N GLY A 420 36.32 -2.88 7.94
CA GLY A 420 35.40 -3.24 6.86
C GLY A 420 35.47 -4.72 6.46
N ILE A 421 35.18 -5.01 5.19
CA ILE A 421 35.21 -6.36 4.61
C ILE A 421 36.60 -6.68 4.04
N ARG A 422 37.13 -7.86 4.37
CA ARG A 422 38.39 -8.38 3.84
C ARG A 422 38.28 -9.84 3.41
N PHE A 423 38.49 -10.10 2.13
CA PHE A 423 38.54 -11.48 1.62
C PHE A 423 39.77 -12.24 2.15
N VAL A 424 39.53 -13.47 2.61
CA VAL A 424 40.54 -14.39 3.15
C VAL A 424 40.30 -15.81 2.65
N ASP A 425 41.37 -16.61 2.58
CA ASP A 425 41.27 -18.04 2.25
C ASP A 425 40.80 -18.90 3.45
N GLN A 426 40.99 -18.40 4.68
CA GLN A 426 40.58 -19.05 5.92
C GLN A 426 40.25 -18.00 6.99
N PHE A 427 39.19 -18.24 7.77
CA PHE A 427 38.85 -17.39 8.92
C PHE A 427 39.88 -17.54 10.05
N SER A 428 40.38 -16.41 10.54
CA SER A 428 41.13 -16.30 11.79
C SER A 428 40.24 -15.98 13.00
N GLY A 429 38.97 -15.64 12.73
CA GLY A 429 37.97 -15.26 13.72
C GLY A 429 37.91 -13.77 13.99
N LYS A 430 38.43 -12.96 13.07
CA LYS A 430 38.27 -11.50 13.12
C LYS A 430 36.99 -11.09 12.41
N ALA A 431 36.29 -10.13 12.99
CA ALA A 431 35.12 -9.51 12.38
C ALA A 431 35.49 -8.86 11.03
N GLY A 432 34.63 -9.03 10.03
CA GLY A 432 34.81 -8.50 8.68
C GLY A 432 35.63 -9.38 7.75
N GLU A 433 36.14 -10.53 8.20
CA GLU A 433 36.69 -11.53 7.28
C GLU A 433 35.57 -12.12 6.42
N ALA A 434 35.75 -12.08 5.10
CA ALA A 434 34.86 -12.68 4.12
C ALA A 434 35.57 -13.85 3.42
N MET A 435 34.85 -14.95 3.18
CA MET A 435 35.39 -16.13 2.53
C MET A 435 34.44 -16.57 1.41
N LEU A 436 35.02 -16.81 0.23
CA LEU A 436 34.31 -17.36 -0.92
C LEU A 436 34.66 -18.84 -1.03
N SER A 437 33.63 -19.68 -1.12
CA SER A 437 33.81 -21.09 -1.47
C SER A 437 32.87 -21.48 -2.60
N TYR A 438 33.21 -22.53 -3.35
CA TYR A 438 32.42 -22.97 -4.49
C TYR A 438 32.26 -24.49 -4.47
N ASP A 439 31.01 -24.93 -4.45
CA ASP A 439 30.62 -26.31 -4.65
C ASP A 439 30.39 -26.57 -6.15
N ALA A 440 31.39 -27.19 -6.79
CA ALA A 440 31.35 -27.51 -8.20
C ALA A 440 30.31 -28.59 -8.57
N GLN A 441 29.84 -29.39 -7.61
CA GLN A 441 28.83 -30.42 -7.87
C GLN A 441 27.43 -29.80 -7.94
N ASN A 442 27.15 -28.84 -7.07
CA ASN A 442 25.85 -28.19 -6.98
C ASN A 442 25.79 -26.85 -7.74
N HIS A 443 26.92 -26.36 -8.24
CA HIS A 443 27.04 -25.04 -8.88
C HIS A 443 26.60 -23.90 -7.96
N VAL A 444 27.08 -23.93 -6.72
CA VAL A 444 26.75 -22.94 -5.68
C VAL A 444 28.01 -22.35 -5.10
N SER A 445 28.09 -21.02 -5.06
CA SER A 445 29.06 -20.27 -4.29
C SER A 445 28.49 -19.85 -2.95
N ASP A 446 29.27 -20.03 -1.88
CA ASP A 446 28.96 -19.50 -0.55
C ASP A 446 29.77 -18.22 -0.34
N VAL A 447 29.07 -17.14 0.04
CA VAL A 447 29.65 -15.87 0.49
C VAL A 447 29.47 -15.78 2.00
N ALA A 448 30.50 -16.12 2.76
CA ALA A 448 30.45 -16.14 4.21
C ALA A 448 31.19 -14.93 4.80
N ILE A 449 30.59 -14.20 5.75
CA ILE A 449 31.25 -13.08 6.48
C ILE A 449 31.19 -13.35 7.98
N ASN A 450 32.36 -13.40 8.62
CA ASN A 450 32.52 -13.64 10.05
C ASN A 450 32.38 -12.32 10.84
N LEU A 451 31.56 -12.29 11.88
CA LEU A 451 31.34 -11.11 12.74
C LEU A 451 32.22 -11.10 14.00
N GLY A 452 33.11 -12.07 14.14
CA GLY A 452 34.05 -12.24 15.22
C GLY A 452 33.90 -13.60 15.91
N GLY A 453 35.03 -14.23 16.23
CA GLY A 453 35.08 -15.56 16.83
C GLY A 453 34.97 -16.69 15.81
N ALA A 454 34.51 -17.86 16.25
CA ALA A 454 34.33 -19.00 15.36
C ALA A 454 33.09 -18.80 14.50
N PHE A 455 33.20 -19.09 13.20
CA PHE A 455 32.06 -18.97 12.28
C PHE A 455 30.91 -19.88 12.74
N GLY A 456 29.71 -19.32 12.84
CA GLY A 456 28.53 -19.98 13.38
C GLY A 456 27.22 -19.46 12.77
N GLY A 457 26.10 -19.99 13.24
CA GLY A 457 24.79 -19.78 12.63
C GLY A 457 24.29 -18.32 12.58
N SER A 458 24.82 -17.44 13.44
CA SER A 458 24.48 -16.01 13.47
C SER A 458 25.38 -15.12 12.61
N ASP A 459 26.45 -15.68 12.05
CA ASP A 459 27.27 -14.99 11.07
C ASP A 459 26.54 -14.93 9.73
N PHE A 460 27.05 -14.12 8.81
CA PHE A 460 26.40 -13.91 7.52
C PHE A 460 26.80 -14.98 6.51
N LEU A 461 25.81 -15.46 5.74
CA LEU A 461 26.00 -16.37 4.62
C LEU A 461 24.95 -16.11 3.53
N VAL A 462 25.41 -15.90 2.31
CA VAL A 462 24.55 -15.92 1.12
C VAL A 462 24.99 -17.06 0.21
N LYS A 463 24.01 -17.78 -0.35
CA LYS A 463 24.21 -18.84 -1.32
C LYS A 463 23.90 -18.33 -2.71
N VAL A 464 24.82 -18.54 -3.65
CA VAL A 464 24.75 -17.97 -4.99
C VAL A 464 24.82 -19.08 -6.02
N VAL A 465 23.72 -19.31 -6.72
CA VAL A 465 23.65 -20.29 -7.80
C VAL A 465 24.36 -19.71 -9.03
N GLY A 466 25.31 -20.46 -9.59
CA GLY A 466 26.01 -20.05 -10.80
C GLY A 466 27.49 -20.41 -10.80
N GLN A 467 28.29 -19.50 -11.35
CA GLN A 467 29.74 -19.66 -11.49
C GLN A 467 30.47 -19.31 -10.17
N PRO A 468 31.72 -19.78 -9.98
CA PRO A 468 32.55 -19.33 -8.87
C PRO A 468 32.71 -17.80 -8.90
N LEU A 469 32.41 -17.15 -7.78
CA LEU A 469 32.53 -15.70 -7.61
C LEU A 469 33.99 -15.26 -7.43
N ASP A 470 34.26 -14.00 -7.76
CA ASP A 470 35.51 -13.32 -7.41
C ASP A 470 35.27 -11.91 -6.83
N ALA A 471 36.34 -11.23 -6.42
CA ALA A 471 36.25 -9.92 -5.78
C ALA A 471 35.60 -8.83 -6.66
N GLY A 472 35.61 -8.97 -7.99
CA GLY A 472 34.96 -8.06 -8.94
C GLY A 472 33.44 -8.21 -9.02
N ASP A 473 32.87 -9.23 -8.38
CA ASP A 473 31.42 -9.43 -8.25
C ASP A 473 30.82 -8.66 -7.05
N PHE A 474 31.65 -7.93 -6.30
CA PHE A 474 31.24 -7.20 -5.09
C PHE A 474 31.40 -5.69 -5.23
N VAL A 475 30.52 -4.95 -4.58
CA VAL A 475 30.68 -3.51 -4.33
C VAL A 475 30.98 -3.32 -2.85
N LEU A 476 32.12 -2.70 -2.53
CA LEU A 476 32.63 -2.49 -1.18
C LEU A 476 32.89 -1.00 -0.90
N ALA A 477 32.93 -0.65 0.39
CA ALA A 477 33.09 0.71 0.90
C ALA A 477 34.50 1.32 0.75
#